data_AF-A0A349MCS4-F1
#
_entry.id   AF-A0A349MCS4-F1
#
_cell.length_a   1.000
_cell.length_b   1.000
_cell.length_c   1.000
_cell.angle_alpha   90.00
_cell.angle_beta   90.00
_cell.angle_gamma   90.00
#
_symmetry.space_group_name_H-M   'P 1'
#
loop_
_entity.id
_entity.type
_entity.pdbx_description
1 polymer ?
#
loop_
_entity_poly.entity_id
_entity_poly.type
_entity_poly.pdbx_seq_one_letter_code
_entity_poly.pdbx_strand_id
1 'polypeptide(L)'
;VVYENEEFNLLQAALNIEDGLDTLRYNKVVIATDADVDGMHIRLLLITFFLQFFPDLVKRGHLYVLQTPLFRVRNKKETRYCYDEMEKQS
;
A
#
# COMPACT_ATOMS: atom_id res chain seq x y z
N VAL A 1 14.09 -16.64 9.81
CA VAL A 1 12.87 -16.19 10.52
C VAL A 1 11.87 -15.53 9.56
N VAL A 2 12.16 -14.41 8.87
CA VAL A 2 11.21 -13.86 7.87
C VAL A 2 10.97 -14.81 6.68
N TYR A 3 12.03 -15.49 6.22
CA TYR A 3 11.95 -16.53 5.19
C TYR A 3 11.20 -17.80 5.61
N GLU A 4 10.74 -17.92 6.87
CA GLU A 4 9.88 -19.03 7.30
C GLU A 4 8.40 -18.68 7.19
N ASN A 5 8.07 -17.39 7.05
CA ASN A 5 6.71 -16.95 6.89
C ASN A 5 6.26 -17.15 5.43
N GLU A 6 5.24 -17.98 5.25
CA GLU A 6 4.70 -18.33 3.94
C GLU A 6 4.19 -17.11 3.17
N GLU A 7 3.52 -16.17 3.83
CA GLU A 7 2.96 -14.98 3.18
C GLU A 7 4.07 -14.06 2.63
N PHE A 8 5.13 -13.83 3.39
CA PHE A 8 6.27 -13.03 2.93
C PHE A 8 7.05 -13.74 1.82
N ASN A 9 7.18 -15.06 1.87
CA ASN A 9 7.80 -15.81 0.78
C ASN A 9 6.98 -15.71 -0.52
N LEU A 10 5.65 -15.87 -0.42
CA LEU A 10 4.76 -15.72 -1.57
C LEU A 10 4.81 -14.30 -2.14
N LEU A 11 4.86 -13.28 -1.28
CA LEU A 11 4.99 -11.89 -1.68
C LEU A 11 6.31 -11.63 -2.43
N GLN A 12 7.43 -12.15 -1.92
CA GLN A 12 8.74 -12.01 -2.56
C GLN A 12 8.77 -12.69 -3.94
N ALA A 13 8.25 -13.91 -4.02
CA ALA A 13 8.16 -14.66 -5.28
C ALA A 13 7.24 -13.98 -6.30
N ALA A 14 6.11 -13.43 -5.84
CA ALA A 14 5.16 -12.71 -6.70
C ALA A 14 5.78 -11.44 -7.32
N LEU A 15 6.59 -10.72 -6.53
CA LEU A 15 7.29 -9.52 -6.99
C LEU A 15 8.56 -9.85 -7.78
N ASN A 16 9.13 -11.05 -7.60
CA ASN A 16 10.43 -11.45 -8.13
C ASN A 16 11.54 -10.49 -7.69
N ILE A 17 11.63 -10.24 -6.38
CA ILE A 17 12.46 -9.19 -5.78
C ILE A 17 13.71 -9.72 -5.04
N GLU A 18 13.88 -11.03 -4.94
CA GLU A 18 15.01 -11.65 -4.21
C GLU A 18 16.37 -11.25 -4.79
N ASP A 19 16.48 -11.21 -6.13
CA ASP A 19 17.72 -10.85 -6.83
C ASP A 19 17.89 -9.33 -7.03
N GLY A 20 17.02 -8.52 -6.41
CA GLY A 20 17.02 -7.06 -6.52
C GLY A 20 15.98 -6.51 -7.49
N LEU A 21 16.13 -5.22 -7.85
CA LEU A 21 15.11 -4.49 -8.61
C LEU A 21 15.14 -4.73 -10.12
N ASP A 22 16.26 -5.21 -10.67
CA ASP A 22 16.40 -5.41 -12.12
C ASP A 22 15.48 -6.52 -12.64
N THR A 23 15.09 -7.44 -11.76
CA THR A 23 14.19 -8.56 -12.04
C THR A 23 12.77 -8.33 -11.51
N LEU A 24 12.50 -7.16 -10.93
CA LEU A 24 11.21 -6.81 -10.35
C LEU A 24 10.10 -6.90 -11.40
N ARG A 25 9.11 -7.75 -11.14
CA ARG A 25 8.01 -8.02 -12.09
C ARG A 25 7.09 -6.83 -12.30
N TYR A 26 6.94 -5.98 -11.28
CA TYR A 26 5.99 -4.86 -11.29
C TYR A 26 6.67 -3.56 -10.89
N ASN A 27 6.58 -2.56 -11.77
CA ASN A 27 7.13 -1.23 -11.50
C ASN A 27 6.41 -0.47 -10.36
N LYS A 28 5.20 -0.90 -9.99
CA LYS A 28 4.42 -0.29 -8.90
C LYS A 28 3.85 -1.38 -8.00
N VAL A 29 4.15 -1.30 -6.71
CA VAL A 29 3.58 -2.10 -5.65
C VAL A 29 2.65 -1.19 -4.86
N VAL A 30 1.35 -1.49 -4.85
CA VAL A 30 0.34 -0.66 -4.18
C VAL A 30 -0.19 -1.41 -2.97
N ILE A 31 0.05 -0.88 -1.77
CA ILE A 31 -0.55 -1.37 -0.52
C ILE A 31 -1.96 -0.81 -0.44
N ALA A 32 -2.96 -1.67 -0.58
CA ALA A 32 -4.36 -1.35 -0.41
C ALA A 32 -4.88 -2.03 0.86
N THR A 33 -5.20 -1.22 1.87
CA THR A 33 -5.77 -1.65 3.15
C THR A 33 -6.98 -0.79 3.46
N ASP A 34 -7.84 -1.25 4.37
CA ASP A 34 -8.98 -0.46 4.82
C ASP A 34 -8.54 0.80 5.59
N ALA A 35 -9.43 1.79 5.64
CA ALA A 35 -9.20 3.09 6.28
C ALA A 35 -9.41 3.08 7.80
N ASP A 36 -9.40 1.89 8.41
CA ASP A 36 -9.56 1.71 9.85
C ASP A 36 -8.22 1.46 10.55
N VAL A 37 -8.28 1.24 11.86
CA VAL A 37 -7.10 1.07 12.71
C VAL A 37 -6.31 -0.19 12.32
N ASP A 38 -6.98 -1.28 11.97
CA ASP A 38 -6.34 -2.55 11.62
C ASP A 38 -5.66 -2.46 10.25
N GLY A 39 -6.31 -1.81 9.27
CA GLY A 39 -5.70 -1.49 7.98
C GLY A 39 -4.45 -0.62 8.13
N MET A 40 -4.46 0.37 9.03
CA MET A 40 -3.27 1.16 9.35
C MET A 40 -2.13 0.32 9.93
N HIS A 41 -2.43 -0.65 10.81
CA HIS A 41 -1.42 -1.56 11.36
C HIS A 41 -0.81 -2.45 10.29
N ILE A 42 -1.62 -3.10 9.44
CA ILE A 42 -1.15 -3.93 8.33
C ILE A 42 -0.28 -3.12 7.38
N ARG A 43 -0.72 -1.91 7.02
CA ARG A 43 0.04 -1.01 6.16
C ARG A 43 1.41 -0.70 6.75
N LEU A 44 1.49 -0.41 8.04
CA LEU A 44 2.76 -0.11 8.71
C LEU A 44 3.69 -1.33 8.74
N LEU A 45 3.14 -2.54 8.99
CA LEU A 45 3.90 -3.79 8.95
C LEU A 45 4.53 -4.01 7.56
N LEU A 46 3.74 -3.88 6.49
CA LEU A 46 4.23 -4.05 5.11
C LEU A 46 5.25 -2.98 4.72
N ILE A 47 5.01 -1.71 5.06
CA ILE A 47 5.98 -0.64 4.81
C ILE A 47 7.29 -0.92 5.56
N THR A 48 7.22 -1.36 6.82
CA THR A 48 8.41 -1.68 7.61
C THR A 48 9.17 -2.85 7.00
N PHE A 49 8.47 -3.90 6.56
CA PHE A 49 9.07 -5.02 5.84
C PHE A 49 9.81 -4.55 4.58
N PHE A 50 9.17 -3.78 3.70
CA PHE A 50 9.83 -3.29 2.49
C PHE A 50 11.00 -2.36 2.81
N LEU A 51 10.89 -1.50 3.83
CA LEU A 51 12.00 -0.62 4.24
C LEU A 51 13.21 -1.40 4.79
N GLN A 52 12.97 -2.48 5.54
CA GLN A 52 14.04 -3.25 6.17
C GLN A 52 14.72 -4.22 5.20
N PHE A 53 13.95 -4.92 4.37
CA PHE A 53 14.46 -5.99 3.50
C PHE A 53 14.69 -5.54 2.05
N PHE A 54 13.90 -4.57 1.56
CA PHE A 54 13.95 -4.10 0.17
C PHE A 54 13.99 -2.56 0.07
N PRO A 55 14.92 -1.88 0.77
CA PRO A 55 14.92 -0.41 0.88
C PRO A 55 14.99 0.30 -0.47
N ASP A 56 15.64 -0.31 -1.47
CA ASP A 56 15.77 0.26 -2.80
C ASP A 56 14.41 0.33 -3.53
N LEU A 57 13.49 -0.61 -3.27
CA LEU A 57 12.13 -0.56 -3.81
C LEU A 57 11.42 0.74 -3.38
N VAL A 58 11.62 1.12 -2.12
CA VAL A 58 11.06 2.34 -1.55
C VAL A 58 11.78 3.58 -2.08
N LYS A 59 13.12 3.59 -2.04
CA LYS A 59 13.93 4.74 -2.49
C LYS A 59 13.74 5.09 -3.95
N ARG A 60 13.51 4.09 -4.82
CA ARG A 60 13.27 4.30 -6.25
C ARG A 60 11.80 4.61 -6.58
N GLY A 61 10.93 4.71 -5.57
CA GLY A 61 9.54 5.13 -5.75
C GLY A 61 8.64 4.07 -6.38
N HIS A 62 8.88 2.79 -6.10
CA HIS A 62 8.03 1.69 -6.56
C HIS A 62 6.90 1.35 -5.58
N LEU A 63 7.02 1.72 -4.30
CA LEU A 63 6.02 1.43 -3.26
C LEU A 63 5.03 2.59 -3.08
N TYR A 64 3.75 2.29 -3.16
CA TYR A 64 2.63 3.23 -3.05
C TYR A 64 1.63 2.75 -2.00
N VAL A 65 0.94 3.69 -1.37
CA VAL A 65 -0.21 3.40 -0.51
C VAL A 65 -1.46 3.89 -1.23
N LEU A 66 -2.44 3.01 -1.40
CA LEU A 66 -3.76 3.43 -1.88
C LEU A 66 -4.44 4.25 -0.78
N GLN A 67 -4.83 5.48 -1.11
CA GLN A 67 -5.72 6.26 -0.26
C GLN A 67 -7.16 6.03 -0.72
N THR A 68 -8.02 5.65 0.22
CA THR A 68 -9.46 5.53 0.01
C THR A 68 -10.16 6.78 0.52
N PRO A 69 -11.29 7.17 -0.09
CA PRO A 69 -12.04 8.33 0.37
C PRO A 69 -12.68 8.06 1.73
N LEU A 70 -12.50 8.99 2.66
CA LEU A 70 -13.07 8.91 4.02
C LEU A 70 -14.58 9.13 4.04
N PHE A 71 -15.08 9.95 3.11
CA PHE A 71 -16.49 10.30 3.04
C PHE A 71 -17.04 10.13 1.62
N ARG A 72 -18.32 9.77 1.55
CA ARG A 72 -19.11 9.84 0.33
C ARG A 72 -20.28 10.79 0.57
N VAL A 73 -20.18 12.00 0.05
CA VAL A 73 -21.23 13.03 0.13
C VAL A 73 -22.12 12.88 -1.09
N ARG A 74 -23.44 12.79 -0.89
CA ARG A 74 -24.39 12.57 -1.99
C ARG A 74 -25.60 13.46 -1.83
N ASN A 75 -26.02 14.09 -2.95
CA ASN A 75 -27.32 14.70 -3.09
C ASN A 75 -28.11 14.00 -4.21
N LYS A 76 -29.29 14.52 -4.59
CA LYS A 76 -30.15 13.89 -5.61
C LYS A 76 -29.54 13.89 -7.03
N LYS A 77 -28.54 14.75 -7.29
CA LYS A 77 -27.96 14.98 -8.62
C LYS A 77 -26.51 14.48 -8.72
N GLU A 78 -25.73 14.57 -7.66
CA GLU A 78 -24.28 14.35 -7.67
C GLU A 78 -23.80 13.53 -6.47
N THR A 79 -22.70 12.81 -6.66
CA THR A 79 -21.96 12.09 -5.62
C THR A 79 -20.51 12.53 -5.65
N ARG A 80 -19.98 12.98 -4.51
CA ARG A 80 -18.60 13.38 -4.31
C ARG A 80 -17.93 12.49 -3.28
N TYR A 81 -16.74 12.00 -3.60
CA TYR A 81 -15.88 11.28 -2.65
C TYR A 81 -14.88 12.27 -2.06
N CYS A 82 -14.79 12.32 -0.74
CA CYS A 82 -13.96 13.26 -0.02
C CYS A 82 -12.90 12.49 0.78
N TYR A 83 -11.65 12.91 0.69
CA TYR A 83 -10.48 12.28 1.30
C TYR A 83 -10.10 12.92 2.63
N ASP A 84 -10.65 14.09 2.94
CA ASP A 84 -10.50 14.76 4.23
C ASP A 84 -11.78 15.51 4.65
N GLU A 85 -11.79 16.04 5.88
CA GLU A 85 -12.90 16.83 6.40
C GLU A 85 -13.06 18.19 5.69
N MET A 86 -12.01 18.75 5.10
CA MET A 86 -12.11 20.03 4.37
C MET A 86 -12.88 19.86 3.06
N GLU A 87 -12.55 18.81 2.29
CA GLU A 87 -13.25 18.43 1.08
C GLU A 87 -14.73 18.14 1.37
N LYS A 88 -15.05 17.57 2.52
CA LYS A 88 -16.44 17.33 2.93
C LYS A 88 -17.20 18.64 3.24
N GLN A 89 -16.54 19.65 3.79
CA GLN A 89 -17.14 20.95 4.15
C GLN A 89 -17.30 21.91 2.96
N SER A 90 -16.52 21.72 1.89
CA SER A 90 -16.62 22.49 0.63
C SER A 90 -17.90 22.22 -0.16
#